data_AF-T0T0J2-F1
#
_entry.id   AF-T0T0J2-F1
#
_cell.length_a   1.000
_cell.length_b   1.000
_cell.length_c   1.000
_cell.angle_alpha   90.00
_cell.angle_beta   90.00
_cell.angle_gamma   90.00
#
_symmetry.space_group_name_H-M   'P 1'
#
loop_
_entity.id
_entity.type
_entity.pdbx_description
1 polymer ?
#
loop_
_entity_poly.entity_id
_entity_poly.type
_entity_poly.pdbx_seq_one_letter_code
_entity_poly.pdbx_strand_id
1 'polypeptide(L)'
;MLYYEKSGDTYENKASHDFFFVSKEGRRNPHAEIEASLEAIEKELLVGKLKKPFQCAFPARFDYLKKRFKLLNKEEIHCPEFDEWKNEINAQEVFLVYASSYVSNPASMFGHSFLRLSQGGRERSDALLDYSVGFMAITDPRDSSLMYSIKGITGQYLGFFDIKPFYMQVGLYQNAEDRDLWEYRLPLDKFETEYLIKHMWEVSRNTGFPYYFFDENCSYYILRMIEAIKPNWHITTHKKYLFAHPIETLKWMDQSQGVSDVKQFQSINKVLRKRISRMSSKERSDFRKAKTDLATLSKVQSVEVLDALIDFWKHENYDKNTQLSKTEAQLMNKTFALRAQLDQKSSFELKSNEIKDQDPSQFHDPNKLTIQALSRKGRLASSLDIHLGYHGRADNPLGHDDYSYIDYLGLKLSFDKQVQIDRIRLVEINSHAPFVRELPKFSWKIKALYDGERVILKHRNFLFEPGLGLTFFMGRQFVYGFLSLENRIHQEGSHLIPKLNFGMKNIFSSLVLVNDYELRRRHSNLLHSFKSSLFYYLKSKNGIGLRLENLVGDESVFEIGLNYRIYF
;
A
#
# COMPACT_ATOMS: atom_id res chain seq x y z
N MET A 1 7.67 -29.13 7.63
CA MET A 1 8.77 -28.62 6.78
C MET A 1 8.25 -27.45 5.96
N LEU A 2 9.06 -26.40 5.82
CA LEU A 2 8.58 -25.06 5.51
C LEU A 2 8.45 -24.84 3.99
N TYR A 3 7.46 -24.04 3.59
CA TYR A 3 7.19 -23.61 2.21
C TYR A 3 6.78 -24.65 1.15
N TYR A 4 6.42 -25.88 1.55
CA TYR A 4 5.79 -26.81 0.60
C TYR A 4 4.33 -26.41 0.35
N GLU A 5 3.94 -26.43 -0.91
CA GLU A 5 2.56 -26.27 -1.39
C GLU A 5 2.09 -27.61 -1.97
N LYS A 6 0.83 -27.96 -1.72
CA LYS A 6 0.22 -29.20 -2.23
C LYS A 6 -0.57 -28.90 -3.49
N SER A 7 -0.32 -29.63 -4.57
CA SER A 7 -1.07 -29.54 -5.83
C SER A 7 -1.52 -30.94 -6.26
N GLY A 8 -2.79 -31.27 -6.02
CA GLY A 8 -3.27 -32.65 -6.15
C GLY A 8 -2.55 -33.58 -5.18
N ASP A 9 -1.91 -34.63 -5.70
CA ASP A 9 -1.11 -35.59 -4.91
C ASP A 9 0.38 -35.25 -4.84
N THR A 10 0.81 -34.13 -5.44
CA THR A 10 2.21 -33.71 -5.42
C THR A 10 2.46 -32.56 -4.47
N TYR A 11 3.72 -32.44 -4.04
CA TYR A 11 4.21 -31.33 -3.25
C TYR A 11 5.27 -30.59 -4.06
N GLU A 12 5.31 -29.27 -3.93
CA GLU A 12 6.36 -28.46 -4.53
C GLU A 12 6.80 -27.35 -3.58
N ASN A 13 8.09 -27.06 -3.57
CA ASN A 13 8.66 -25.92 -2.87
C ASN A 13 9.33 -24.97 -3.89
N LYS A 14 8.91 -23.70 -3.86
CA LYS A 14 9.33 -22.67 -4.81
C LYS A 14 10.68 -22.02 -4.50
N ALA A 15 11.38 -22.45 -3.45
CA ALA A 15 12.73 -21.98 -3.12
C ALA A 15 13.67 -22.08 -4.35
N SER A 16 14.23 -20.97 -4.81
CA SER A 16 14.93 -20.92 -6.11
C SER A 16 16.28 -21.64 -6.14
N HIS A 17 16.87 -21.94 -4.98
CA HIS A 17 18.23 -22.48 -4.90
C HIS A 17 18.26 -23.91 -4.36
N ASP A 18 19.00 -24.80 -5.03
CA ASP A 18 19.06 -26.22 -4.66
C ASP A 18 19.76 -26.46 -3.32
N PHE A 19 20.70 -25.58 -2.93
CA PHE A 19 21.34 -25.64 -1.61
C PHE A 19 20.39 -25.34 -0.44
N PHE A 20 19.14 -24.93 -0.70
CA PHE A 20 18.10 -24.85 0.32
C PHE A 20 17.62 -26.23 0.78
N PHE A 21 17.75 -27.24 -0.08
CA PHE A 21 17.35 -28.63 0.16
C PHE A 21 18.57 -29.47 0.49
N VAL A 22 18.41 -30.44 1.38
CA VAL A 22 19.43 -31.44 1.69
C VAL A 22 19.37 -32.61 0.71
N SER A 23 18.16 -33.01 0.32
CA SER A 23 17.92 -34.02 -0.71
C SER A 23 17.86 -33.39 -2.10
N LYS A 24 18.41 -34.08 -3.11
CA LYS A 24 18.26 -33.70 -4.52
C LYS A 24 16.80 -33.71 -4.98
N GLU A 25 15.99 -34.60 -4.41
CA GLU A 25 14.56 -34.69 -4.67
C GLU A 25 13.73 -33.81 -3.73
N GLY A 26 14.38 -33.10 -2.80
CA GLY A 26 13.72 -32.42 -1.69
C GLY A 26 12.68 -31.41 -2.18
N ARG A 27 12.97 -30.68 -3.26
CA ARG A 27 12.05 -29.71 -3.89
C ARG A 27 10.64 -30.25 -4.13
N ARG A 28 10.50 -31.53 -4.47
CA ARG A 28 9.21 -32.17 -4.83
C ARG A 28 8.82 -33.32 -3.90
N ASN A 29 9.72 -33.74 -3.02
CA ASN A 29 9.52 -34.85 -2.12
C ASN A 29 9.85 -34.45 -0.67
N PRO A 30 8.87 -33.95 0.09
CA PRO A 30 9.09 -33.55 1.48
C PRO A 30 9.49 -34.71 2.39
N HIS A 31 9.15 -35.96 2.03
CA HIS A 31 9.58 -37.14 2.78
C HIS A 31 11.09 -37.37 2.61
N ALA A 32 11.57 -37.39 1.36
CA ALA A 32 12.99 -37.56 1.06
C ALA A 32 13.84 -36.44 1.66
N GLU A 33 13.33 -35.21 1.72
CA GLU A 33 14.02 -34.10 2.38
C GLU A 33 14.09 -34.27 3.91
N ILE A 34 13.04 -34.81 4.55
CA ILE A 34 13.08 -35.13 5.98
C ILE A 34 14.11 -36.22 6.26
N GLU A 35 14.11 -37.31 5.49
CA GLU A 35 15.05 -38.42 5.65
C GLU A 35 16.51 -37.94 5.49
N ALA A 36 16.79 -37.19 4.42
CA ALA A 36 18.12 -36.63 4.20
C ALA A 36 18.52 -35.63 5.28
N SER A 37 17.58 -34.84 5.82
CA SER A 37 17.85 -33.94 6.94
C SER A 37 18.20 -34.70 8.22
N LEU A 38 17.49 -35.80 8.52
CA LEU A 38 17.79 -36.65 9.68
C LEU A 38 19.16 -37.31 9.53
N GLU A 39 19.48 -37.83 8.36
CA GLU A 39 20.80 -38.38 8.04
C GLU A 39 21.91 -37.33 8.18
N ALA A 40 21.67 -36.10 7.69
CA ALA A 40 22.62 -35.00 7.83
C ALA A 40 22.88 -34.61 9.28
N ILE A 41 21.85 -34.65 10.15
CA ILE A 41 22.01 -34.45 11.59
C ILE A 41 22.77 -35.61 12.24
N GLU A 42 22.49 -36.85 11.82
CA GLU A 42 23.11 -38.03 12.38
C GLU A 42 24.61 -38.11 12.07
N LYS A 43 24.95 -37.91 10.79
CA LYS A 43 26.31 -38.01 10.24
C LYS A 43 27.08 -36.69 10.21
N GLU A 44 26.50 -35.63 10.77
CA GLU A 44 27.12 -34.29 10.85
C GLU A 44 27.54 -33.73 9.48
N LEU A 45 26.69 -33.92 8.46
CA LEU A 45 26.98 -33.47 7.11
C LEU A 45 26.94 -31.94 7.00
N LEU A 46 27.77 -31.40 6.11
CA LEU A 46 27.78 -29.99 5.75
C LEU A 46 26.74 -29.70 4.67
N VAL A 47 25.83 -28.77 4.94
CA VAL A 47 24.68 -28.44 4.09
C VAL A 47 24.53 -26.92 3.92
N GLY A 48 23.59 -26.49 3.07
CA GLY A 48 23.32 -25.07 2.84
C GLY A 48 24.34 -24.40 1.92
N LYS A 49 24.08 -23.12 1.62
CA LYS A 49 24.95 -22.29 0.75
C LYS A 49 26.39 -22.20 1.26
N LEU A 50 26.53 -22.09 2.59
CA LEU A 50 27.79 -21.87 3.28
C LEU A 50 28.48 -23.16 3.73
N LYS A 51 27.95 -24.35 3.38
CA LYS A 51 28.47 -25.66 3.78
C LYS A 51 28.74 -25.74 5.29
N LYS A 52 27.70 -25.49 6.09
CA LYS A 52 27.75 -25.50 7.56
C LYS A 52 27.13 -26.80 8.08
N PRO A 53 27.43 -27.23 9.33
CA PRO A 53 26.66 -28.28 9.98
C PRO A 53 25.15 -27.98 9.95
N PHE A 54 24.31 -29.02 9.89
CA PHE A 54 22.86 -28.86 9.74
C PHE A 54 22.25 -27.88 10.75
N GLN A 55 22.64 -27.95 12.03
CA GLN A 55 22.11 -27.07 13.09
C GLN A 55 22.42 -25.58 12.83
N CYS A 56 23.56 -25.26 12.20
CA CYS A 56 23.95 -23.88 11.91
C CYS A 56 23.40 -23.36 10.58
N ALA A 57 23.21 -24.25 9.60
CA ALA A 57 22.57 -23.89 8.33
C ALA A 57 21.06 -23.72 8.48
N PHE A 58 20.43 -24.62 9.23
CA PHE A 58 18.98 -24.76 9.37
C PHE A 58 18.53 -24.94 10.84
N PRO A 59 18.76 -23.94 11.71
CA PRO A 59 18.42 -24.02 13.13
C PRO A 59 16.92 -24.20 13.42
N ALA A 60 16.02 -23.62 12.63
CA ALA A 60 14.57 -23.78 12.82
C ALA A 60 14.08 -25.16 12.37
N ARG A 61 14.64 -25.71 11.28
CA ARG A 61 14.38 -27.09 10.89
C ARG A 61 14.94 -28.07 11.91
N PHE A 62 16.13 -27.80 12.45
CA PHE A 62 16.71 -28.63 13.49
C PHE A 62 15.81 -28.71 14.72
N ASP A 63 15.36 -27.56 15.25
CA ASP A 63 14.41 -27.52 16.37
C ASP A 63 13.13 -28.32 16.08
N TYR A 64 12.57 -28.16 14.87
CA TYR A 64 11.38 -28.89 14.44
C TYR A 64 11.63 -30.39 14.40
N LEU A 65 12.72 -30.85 13.80
CA LEU A 65 13.06 -32.27 13.67
C LEU A 65 13.39 -32.88 15.03
N LYS A 66 14.17 -32.18 15.88
CA LYS A 66 14.50 -32.58 17.25
C LYS A 66 13.24 -32.82 18.07
N LYS A 67 12.26 -31.90 17.99
CA LYS A 67 10.96 -32.05 18.66
C LYS A 67 10.10 -33.17 18.06
N ARG A 68 9.98 -33.22 16.73
CA ARG A 68 9.06 -34.15 16.03
C ARG A 68 9.50 -35.61 16.11
N PHE A 69 10.81 -35.86 16.04
CA PHE A 69 11.41 -37.20 16.00
C PHE A 69 12.11 -37.59 17.32
N LYS A 70 12.02 -36.75 18.36
CA LYS A 70 12.60 -37.00 19.69
C LYS A 70 14.08 -37.38 19.63
N LEU A 71 14.89 -36.53 19.00
CA LEU A 71 16.34 -36.73 18.86
C LEU A 71 17.07 -36.42 20.19
N LEU A 72 16.77 -37.20 21.24
CA LEU A 72 17.20 -36.93 22.62
C LEU A 72 18.72 -36.96 22.83
N ASN A 73 19.46 -37.64 21.96
CA ASN A 73 20.91 -37.82 22.07
C ASN A 73 21.72 -36.79 21.27
N LYS A 74 21.08 -35.82 20.61
CA LYS A 74 21.76 -34.82 19.79
C LYS A 74 21.92 -33.53 20.57
N GLU A 75 23.18 -33.26 20.96
CA GLU A 75 23.58 -32.03 21.62
C GLU A 75 23.47 -30.82 20.68
N GLU A 76 23.14 -29.67 21.26
CA GLU A 76 23.16 -28.40 20.55
C GLU A 76 24.60 -27.94 20.38
N ILE A 77 24.99 -27.65 19.15
CA ILE A 77 26.32 -27.14 18.84
C ILE A 77 26.31 -25.61 18.87
N HIS A 78 27.46 -25.03 19.19
CA HIS A 78 27.64 -23.57 19.09
C HIS A 78 27.76 -23.16 17.61
N CYS A 79 26.98 -22.16 17.21
CA CYS A 79 26.97 -21.63 15.85
C CYS A 79 27.32 -20.13 15.88
N PRO A 80 28.63 -19.77 15.96
CA PRO A 80 29.06 -18.38 16.26
C PRO A 80 28.41 -17.31 15.39
N GLU A 81 28.37 -17.52 14.07
CA GLU A 81 27.77 -16.56 13.12
C GLU A 81 26.26 -16.39 13.31
N PHE A 82 25.55 -17.48 13.63
CA PHE A 82 24.12 -17.42 13.89
C PHE A 82 23.84 -16.77 15.25
N ASP A 83 24.64 -17.09 16.26
CA ASP A 83 24.50 -16.56 17.61
C ASP A 83 24.77 -15.05 17.65
N GLU A 84 25.84 -14.59 16.99
CA GLU A 84 26.14 -13.16 16.82
C GLU A 84 24.99 -12.44 16.11
N TRP A 85 24.53 -12.97 14.98
CA TRP A 85 23.43 -12.39 14.21
C TRP A 85 22.10 -12.36 14.98
N LYS A 86 21.77 -13.42 15.72
CA LYS A 86 20.59 -13.48 16.59
C LYS A 86 20.67 -12.42 17.70
N ASN A 87 21.84 -12.27 18.31
CA ASN A 87 22.08 -11.31 19.39
C ASN A 87 22.07 -9.86 18.91
N GLU A 88 22.49 -9.58 17.68
CA GLU A 88 22.38 -8.25 17.09
C GLU A 88 20.91 -7.84 16.89
N ILE A 89 20.07 -8.78 16.44
CA ILE A 89 18.64 -8.53 16.24
C ILE A 89 17.90 -8.40 17.57
N ASN A 90 18.18 -9.29 18.54
CA ASN A 90 17.62 -9.29 19.90
C ASN A 90 16.10 -9.05 19.98
N ALA A 91 15.32 -9.69 19.10
CA ALA A 91 13.87 -9.47 19.02
C ALA A 91 13.13 -10.03 20.25
N GLN A 92 12.37 -9.17 20.93
CA GLN A 92 11.48 -9.48 22.04
C GLN A 92 10.00 -9.46 21.61
N GLU A 93 9.64 -8.58 20.69
CA GLU A 93 8.28 -8.46 20.16
C GLU A 93 8.33 -8.33 18.62
N VAL A 94 7.29 -8.80 17.95
CA VAL A 94 7.20 -8.76 16.48
C VAL A 94 5.93 -8.03 16.07
N PHE A 95 6.07 -7.09 15.14
CA PHE A 95 4.96 -6.32 14.59
C PHE A 95 4.87 -6.56 13.09
N LEU A 96 3.67 -6.85 12.59
CA LEU A 96 3.36 -6.73 11.18
C LEU A 96 3.18 -5.25 10.86
N VAL A 97 3.95 -4.73 9.91
CA VAL A 97 3.89 -3.33 9.50
C VAL A 97 3.36 -3.24 8.08
N TYR A 98 2.31 -2.44 7.89
CA TYR A 98 1.75 -2.10 6.59
C TYR A 98 2.06 -0.64 6.24
N ALA A 99 2.76 -0.44 5.12
CA ALA A 99 2.94 0.87 4.50
C ALA A 99 1.79 1.16 3.54
N SER A 100 1.06 2.25 3.77
CA SER A 100 -0.14 2.61 3.01
C SER A 100 0.11 2.75 1.50
N SER A 101 -0.93 2.61 0.68
CA SER A 101 -0.87 2.87 -0.77
C SER A 101 -0.34 4.27 -1.09
N TYR A 102 0.44 4.39 -2.18
CA TYR A 102 0.99 5.67 -2.67
C TYR A 102 0.93 5.75 -4.19
N VAL A 103 -0.08 6.45 -4.71
CA VAL A 103 -0.38 6.49 -6.15
C VAL A 103 0.70 7.17 -7.00
N SER A 104 1.54 8.03 -6.41
CA SER A 104 2.57 8.75 -7.16
C SER A 104 3.78 7.88 -7.53
N ASN A 105 3.86 6.65 -6.98
CA ASN A 105 4.83 5.65 -7.42
C ASN A 105 4.10 4.40 -7.94
N PRO A 106 3.96 4.23 -9.27
CA PRO A 106 3.22 3.10 -9.84
C PRO A 106 3.77 1.73 -9.43
N ALA A 107 5.09 1.59 -9.24
CA ALA A 107 5.73 0.33 -8.89
C ALA A 107 5.36 -0.18 -7.48
N SER A 108 4.88 0.70 -6.61
CA SER A 108 4.58 0.41 -5.21
C SER A 108 3.20 0.94 -4.78
N MET A 109 2.30 1.20 -5.75
CA MET A 109 1.06 1.94 -5.50
C MET A 109 0.11 1.27 -4.51
N PHE A 110 0.19 -0.06 -4.36
CA PHE A 110 -0.71 -0.86 -3.52
C PHE A 110 -0.27 -1.01 -2.06
N GLY A 111 0.88 -0.44 -1.69
CA GLY A 111 1.45 -0.57 -0.35
C GLY A 111 2.59 -1.58 -0.28
N HIS A 112 3.07 -1.83 0.93
CA HIS A 112 4.03 -2.88 1.24
C HIS A 112 3.76 -3.44 2.64
N SER A 113 4.09 -4.71 2.86
CA SER A 113 4.12 -5.29 4.21
C SER A 113 5.52 -5.79 4.55
N PHE A 114 5.91 -5.64 5.82
CA PHE A 114 7.16 -6.12 6.37
C PHE A 114 7.00 -6.35 7.88
N LEU A 115 7.97 -6.97 8.55
CA LEU A 115 7.96 -7.10 10.00
C LEU A 115 8.92 -6.10 10.64
N ARG A 116 8.54 -5.55 11.79
CA ARG A 116 9.46 -4.90 12.74
C ARG A 116 9.76 -5.87 13.87
N LEU A 117 11.04 -6.00 14.20
CA LEU A 117 11.59 -6.87 15.22
C LEU A 117 12.06 -5.99 16.38
N SER A 118 11.24 -5.91 17.42
CA SER A 118 11.48 -4.96 18.50
C SER A 118 12.43 -5.49 19.54
N GLN A 119 13.44 -4.70 19.90
CA GLN A 119 14.37 -5.03 20.99
C GLN A 119 13.79 -4.75 22.39
N GLY A 120 12.54 -4.28 22.45
CA GLY A 120 11.91 -3.73 23.64
C GLY A 120 12.06 -2.21 23.70
N GLY A 121 11.28 -1.58 24.57
CA GLY A 121 11.15 -0.12 24.63
C GLY A 121 9.69 0.33 24.49
N ARG A 122 9.39 1.54 24.97
CA ARG A 122 8.02 2.08 24.95
C ARG A 122 7.92 3.33 24.09
N GLU A 123 9.04 3.99 23.81
CA GLU A 123 9.06 5.24 23.07
C GLU A 123 9.17 5.00 21.56
N ARG A 124 8.75 6.00 20.78
CA ARG A 124 8.87 5.97 19.31
C ARG A 124 10.33 5.99 18.86
N SER A 125 11.21 6.61 19.64
CA SER A 125 12.67 6.64 19.45
C SER A 125 13.27 5.25 19.50
N ASP A 126 12.86 4.43 20.47
CA ASP A 126 13.32 3.05 20.62
C ASP A 126 13.01 2.24 19.35
N ALA A 127 11.80 2.41 18.80
CA ALA A 127 11.37 1.71 17.60
C ALA A 127 12.26 1.98 16.38
N LEU A 128 12.95 3.13 16.29
CA LEU A 128 13.84 3.44 15.16
C LEU A 128 15.13 2.63 15.17
N LEU A 129 15.54 2.12 16.34
CA LEU A 129 16.74 1.30 16.51
C LEU A 129 16.48 -0.19 16.26
N ASP A 130 15.20 -0.57 16.14
CA ASP A 130 14.80 -1.94 15.85
C ASP A 130 15.25 -2.41 14.46
N TYR A 131 15.13 -3.71 14.21
CA TYR A 131 15.31 -4.30 12.90
C TYR A 131 13.99 -4.45 12.16
N SER A 132 14.07 -4.51 10.82
CA SER A 132 12.96 -4.83 9.95
C SER A 132 13.32 -5.95 9.00
N VAL A 133 12.34 -6.78 8.65
CA VAL A 133 12.47 -7.77 7.57
C VAL A 133 11.36 -7.59 6.55
N GLY A 134 11.75 -7.30 5.31
CA GLY A 134 10.86 -7.25 4.16
C GLY A 134 11.20 -8.35 3.16
N PHE A 135 10.30 -8.60 2.21
CA PHE A 135 10.59 -9.45 1.06
C PHE A 135 10.63 -8.58 -0.20
N MET A 136 11.76 -8.57 -0.91
CA MET A 136 12.06 -7.64 -2.00
C MET A 136 12.47 -8.38 -3.27
N ALA A 137 12.15 -7.80 -4.43
CA ALA A 137 12.60 -8.29 -5.74
C ALA A 137 13.98 -7.73 -6.10
N ILE A 138 14.87 -8.57 -6.63
CA ILE A 138 16.11 -8.12 -7.28
C ILE A 138 15.77 -7.74 -8.73
N THR A 139 15.73 -6.44 -9.00
CA THR A 139 15.41 -5.88 -10.33
C THR A 139 16.68 -5.47 -11.07
N ASP A 140 16.70 -5.62 -12.40
CA ASP A 140 17.80 -5.10 -13.22
C ASP A 140 17.54 -3.63 -13.58
N PRO A 141 18.41 -2.68 -13.22
CA PRO A 141 18.24 -1.27 -13.58
C PRO A 141 18.18 -1.01 -15.10
N ARG A 142 18.60 -1.97 -15.93
CA ARG A 142 18.54 -1.89 -17.39
C ARG A 142 17.21 -2.35 -17.98
N ASP A 143 16.32 -2.93 -17.17
CA ASP A 143 15.00 -3.35 -17.65
C ASP A 143 14.18 -2.13 -18.10
N SER A 144 13.67 -2.17 -19.33
CA SER A 144 12.66 -1.20 -19.78
C SER A 144 11.38 -1.33 -18.96
N SER A 145 10.55 -0.29 -18.89
CA SER A 145 9.28 -0.33 -18.14
C SER A 145 8.36 -1.49 -18.58
N LEU A 146 8.39 -1.86 -19.85
CA LEU A 146 7.66 -3.02 -20.38
C LEU A 146 8.25 -4.33 -19.84
N MET A 147 9.57 -4.50 -19.92
CA MET A 147 10.25 -5.69 -19.41
C MET A 147 10.05 -5.84 -17.90
N TYR A 148 10.17 -4.74 -17.15
CA TYR A 148 9.89 -4.69 -15.73
C TYR A 148 8.48 -5.19 -15.38
N SER A 149 7.48 -4.72 -16.13
CA SER A 149 6.09 -5.14 -15.95
C SER A 149 5.89 -6.62 -16.27
N ILE A 150 6.45 -7.11 -17.39
CA ILE A 150 6.33 -8.52 -17.79
C ILE A 150 6.99 -9.44 -16.77
N LYS A 151 8.24 -9.16 -16.38
CA LYS A 151 8.97 -9.96 -15.39
C LYS A 151 8.25 -9.96 -14.04
N GLY A 152 7.73 -8.81 -13.60
CA GLY A 152 6.95 -8.69 -12.37
C GLY A 152 5.64 -9.47 -12.41
N ILE A 153 4.93 -9.48 -13.53
CA ILE A 153 3.68 -10.24 -13.69
C ILE A 153 3.94 -11.74 -13.77
N THR A 154 5.04 -12.16 -14.42
CA THR A 154 5.36 -13.57 -14.69
C THR A 154 6.27 -14.22 -13.67
N GLY A 155 6.63 -13.53 -12.58
CA GLY A 155 7.41 -14.12 -11.49
C GLY A 155 8.90 -14.29 -11.76
N GLN A 156 9.45 -13.64 -12.79
CA GLN A 156 10.83 -13.86 -13.24
C GLN A 156 11.88 -13.13 -12.38
N TYR A 157 11.45 -12.26 -11.47
CA TYR A 157 12.35 -11.66 -10.50
C TYR A 157 12.61 -12.61 -9.34
N LEU A 158 13.87 -12.67 -8.91
CA LEU A 158 14.23 -13.35 -7.68
C LEU A 158 13.90 -12.45 -6.50
N GLY A 159 12.99 -12.92 -5.65
CA GLY A 159 12.68 -12.33 -4.37
C GLY A 159 13.55 -12.87 -3.23
N PHE A 160 13.88 -12.03 -2.27
CA PHE A 160 14.69 -12.37 -1.10
C PHE A 160 14.21 -11.62 0.14
N PHE A 161 14.53 -12.18 1.32
CA PHE A 161 14.29 -11.49 2.58
C PHE A 161 15.41 -10.50 2.86
N ASP A 162 15.06 -9.22 2.92
CA ASP A 162 15.95 -8.10 3.21
C ASP A 162 15.79 -7.70 4.68
N ILE A 163 16.89 -7.74 5.42
CA ILE A 163 16.92 -7.49 6.87
C ILE A 163 17.78 -6.27 7.13
N LYS A 164 17.19 -5.24 7.71
CA LYS A 164 17.85 -3.95 7.88
C LYS A 164 17.23 -3.13 9.01
N PRO A 165 17.99 -2.18 9.61
CA PRO A 165 17.46 -1.24 10.58
C PRO A 165 16.12 -0.58 10.16
N PHE A 166 15.17 -0.52 11.09
CA PHE A 166 13.81 -0.04 10.86
C PHE A 166 13.76 1.44 10.47
N TYR A 167 14.68 2.28 10.97
CA TYR A 167 14.75 3.68 10.55
C TYR A 167 14.91 3.85 9.05
N MET A 168 15.50 2.88 8.33
CA MET A 168 15.59 2.93 6.87
C MET A 168 14.24 2.73 6.19
N GLN A 169 13.38 1.86 6.72
CA GLN A 169 12.01 1.70 6.23
C GLN A 169 11.17 2.94 6.53
N VAL A 170 11.35 3.55 7.71
CA VAL A 170 10.76 4.85 8.04
C VAL A 170 11.27 5.93 7.10
N GLY A 171 12.57 5.94 6.80
CA GLY A 171 13.20 6.79 5.79
C GLY A 171 12.50 6.72 4.45
N LEU A 172 12.44 5.51 3.89
CA LEU A 172 11.86 5.22 2.60
C LEU A 172 10.36 5.52 2.55
N TYR A 173 9.56 4.86 3.39
CA TYR A 173 8.10 4.91 3.26
C TYR A 173 7.49 6.17 3.87
N GLN A 174 7.89 6.54 5.10
CA GLN A 174 7.27 7.68 5.81
C GLN A 174 7.75 9.02 5.26
N ASN A 175 9.04 9.12 4.92
CA ASN A 175 9.65 10.40 4.53
C ASN A 175 9.77 10.57 3.01
N ALA A 176 10.22 9.56 2.26
CA ALA A 176 10.39 9.69 0.81
C ALA A 176 9.08 9.43 0.04
N GLU A 177 8.29 8.43 0.43
CA GLU A 177 7.06 8.05 -0.29
C GLU A 177 5.76 8.59 0.34
N ASP A 178 5.84 9.48 1.35
CA ASP A 178 4.67 10.11 1.98
C ASP A 178 3.61 9.11 2.53
N ARG A 179 4.02 7.92 2.96
CA ARG A 179 3.12 6.87 3.47
C ARG A 179 2.95 6.90 4.97
N ASP A 180 1.78 6.44 5.43
CA ASP A 180 1.59 6.07 6.82
C ASP A 180 2.07 4.61 7.02
N LEU A 181 2.71 4.34 8.15
CA LEU A 181 3.00 2.97 8.60
C LEU A 181 2.03 2.59 9.70
N TRP A 182 1.38 1.44 9.54
CA TRP A 182 0.47 0.85 10.50
C TRP A 182 1.09 -0.41 11.07
N GLU A 183 1.30 -0.43 12.38
CA GLU A 183 1.90 -1.55 13.08
C GLU A 183 0.85 -2.33 13.84
N TYR A 184 0.91 -3.65 13.72
CA TYR A 184 0.04 -4.58 14.38
C TYR A 184 0.88 -5.59 15.14
N ARG A 185 0.73 -5.65 16.47
CA ARG A 185 1.51 -6.57 17.29
C ARG A 185 1.05 -8.01 17.02
N LEU A 186 2.01 -8.89 16.75
CA LEU A 186 1.76 -10.32 16.62
C LEU A 186 1.77 -10.97 18.01
N PRO A 187 0.78 -11.82 18.35
CA PRO A 187 0.74 -12.56 19.60
C PRO A 187 1.68 -13.78 19.55
N LEU A 188 2.97 -13.52 19.43
CA LEU A 188 4.03 -14.54 19.52
C LEU A 188 4.59 -14.58 20.93
N ASP A 189 4.78 -15.79 21.46
CA ASP A 189 5.56 -15.96 22.68
C ASP A 189 7.08 -15.89 22.41
N LYS A 190 7.88 -16.02 23.47
CA LYS A 190 9.35 -15.95 23.36
C LYS A 190 9.91 -17.09 22.48
N PHE A 191 9.39 -18.31 22.63
CA PHE A 191 9.84 -19.46 21.85
C PHE A 191 9.50 -19.28 20.36
N GLU A 192 8.30 -18.80 20.06
CA GLU A 192 7.84 -18.52 18.71
C GLU A 192 8.62 -17.37 18.06
N THR A 193 8.94 -16.34 18.83
CA THR A 193 9.80 -15.24 18.38
C THR A 193 11.21 -15.75 18.07
N GLU A 194 11.79 -16.57 18.94
CA GLU A 194 13.11 -17.18 18.66
C GLU A 194 13.07 -18.11 17.45
N TYR A 195 11.99 -18.88 17.29
CA TYR A 195 11.79 -19.75 16.12
C TYR A 195 11.67 -18.93 14.82
N LEU A 196 11.01 -17.77 14.86
CA LEU A 196 10.97 -16.82 13.75
C LEU A 196 12.37 -16.35 13.36
N ILE A 197 13.18 -15.94 14.32
CA ILE A 197 14.56 -15.48 14.05
C ILE A 197 15.41 -16.61 13.45
N LYS A 198 15.31 -17.83 14.02
CA LYS A 198 15.95 -19.02 13.44
C LYS A 198 15.51 -19.26 12.00
N HIS A 199 14.22 -19.15 11.71
CA HIS A 199 13.67 -19.36 10.37
C HIS A 199 14.13 -18.29 9.38
N MET A 200 14.14 -17.03 9.81
CA MET A 200 14.66 -15.90 9.04
C MET A 200 16.11 -16.10 8.61
N TRP A 201 16.96 -16.63 9.50
CA TRP A 201 18.33 -17.00 9.17
C TRP A 201 18.39 -18.02 8.02
N GLU A 202 17.56 -19.08 8.09
CA GLU A 202 17.55 -20.12 7.05
C GLU A 202 17.23 -19.56 5.67
N VAL A 203 16.15 -18.78 5.58
CA VAL A 203 15.64 -18.31 4.30
C VAL A 203 16.49 -17.19 3.71
N SER A 204 16.99 -16.27 4.54
CA SER A 204 17.80 -15.13 4.07
C SER A 204 19.18 -15.56 3.56
N ARG A 205 19.75 -16.63 4.12
CA ARG A 205 21.10 -17.12 3.76
C ARG A 205 21.07 -18.22 2.70
N ASN A 206 20.02 -19.05 2.67
CA ASN A 206 20.01 -20.27 1.87
C ASN A 206 18.98 -20.29 0.75
N THR A 207 18.19 -19.24 0.50
CA THR A 207 17.31 -19.23 -0.67
C THR A 207 16.85 -17.85 -1.11
N GLY A 208 16.05 -17.85 -2.18
CA GLY A 208 15.12 -16.81 -2.57
C GLY A 208 13.88 -17.48 -3.16
N PHE A 209 12.90 -16.72 -3.61
CA PHE A 209 11.70 -17.25 -4.23
C PHE A 209 11.30 -16.42 -5.45
N PRO A 210 10.59 -16.97 -6.44
CA PRO A 210 9.98 -16.17 -7.50
C PRO A 210 9.13 -15.03 -6.92
N TYR A 211 9.27 -13.82 -7.47
CA TYR A 211 8.54 -12.63 -7.02
C TYR A 211 7.52 -12.21 -8.08
N TYR A 212 6.24 -12.28 -7.72
CA TYR A 212 5.12 -11.87 -8.57
C TYR A 212 4.51 -10.58 -8.03
N PHE A 213 4.20 -9.59 -8.87
CA PHE A 213 3.66 -8.29 -8.39
C PHE A 213 2.26 -8.41 -7.77
N PHE A 214 1.41 -9.26 -8.34
CA PHE A 214 0.00 -9.36 -7.94
C PHE A 214 -0.34 -10.59 -7.08
N ASP A 215 0.64 -11.44 -6.79
CA ASP A 215 0.43 -12.69 -6.05
C ASP A 215 1.50 -12.91 -4.97
N GLU A 216 2.51 -13.74 -5.26
CA GLU A 216 3.58 -14.11 -4.33
C GLU A 216 4.60 -12.95 -4.19
N ASN A 217 4.13 -11.83 -3.64
CA ASN A 217 4.85 -10.58 -3.46
C ASN A 217 5.37 -10.41 -2.02
N CYS A 218 5.79 -9.19 -1.70
CA CYS A 218 6.27 -8.80 -0.37
C CYS A 218 5.35 -9.26 0.77
N SER A 219 4.03 -9.05 0.64
CA SER A 219 3.09 -9.36 1.70
C SER A 219 2.83 -10.86 1.80
N TYR A 220 2.72 -11.58 0.68
CA TYR A 220 2.55 -13.03 0.68
C TYR A 220 3.67 -13.74 1.45
N TYR A 221 4.94 -13.45 1.13
CA TYR A 221 6.07 -14.14 1.78
C TYR A 221 6.27 -13.74 3.24
N ILE A 222 5.90 -12.51 3.64
CA ILE A 222 5.84 -12.13 5.05
C ILE A 222 4.78 -12.95 5.78
N LEU A 223 3.60 -13.16 5.19
CA LEU A 223 2.58 -14.02 5.79
C LEU A 223 2.98 -15.50 5.82
N ARG A 224 3.64 -16.02 4.77
CA ARG A 224 4.18 -17.38 4.78
C ARG A 224 5.24 -17.55 5.87
N MET A 225 6.04 -16.53 6.14
CA MET A 225 6.99 -16.52 7.24
C MET A 225 6.28 -16.55 8.60
N ILE A 226 5.19 -15.82 8.79
CA ILE A 226 4.38 -15.89 10.03
C ILE A 226 3.71 -17.27 10.17
N GLU A 227 3.12 -17.79 9.08
CA GLU A 227 2.44 -19.09 9.06
C GLU A 227 3.42 -20.25 9.33
N ALA A 228 4.69 -20.11 8.96
CA ALA A 228 5.74 -21.07 9.33
C ALA A 228 5.90 -21.21 10.85
N ILE A 229 5.59 -20.16 11.63
CA ILE A 229 5.66 -20.14 13.10
C ILE A 229 4.32 -20.57 13.71
N LYS A 230 3.21 -20.10 13.12
CA LYS A 230 1.84 -20.41 13.54
C LYS A 230 1.09 -21.18 12.43
N PRO A 231 1.40 -22.46 12.18
CA PRO A 231 0.82 -23.21 11.06
C PRO A 231 -0.70 -23.38 11.16
N ASN A 232 -1.23 -23.38 12.38
CA ASN A 232 -2.68 -23.51 12.64
C ASN A 232 -3.48 -22.25 12.25
N TRP A 233 -2.81 -21.15 11.90
CA TRP A 233 -3.49 -19.93 11.47
C TRP A 233 -3.98 -19.99 10.02
N HIS A 234 -3.40 -20.87 9.19
CA HIS A 234 -3.80 -21.10 7.78
C HIS A 234 -3.98 -19.80 6.96
N ILE A 235 -3.13 -18.80 7.24
CA ILE A 235 -3.22 -17.43 6.71
C ILE A 235 -3.28 -17.42 5.18
N THR A 236 -2.40 -18.17 4.53
CA THR A 236 -2.17 -18.14 3.08
C THR A 236 -2.98 -19.20 2.33
N THR A 237 -3.45 -20.24 3.04
CA THR A 237 -4.26 -21.32 2.46
C THR A 237 -5.66 -20.83 2.05
N HIS A 238 -6.14 -19.75 2.66
CA HIS A 238 -7.43 -19.13 2.39
C HIS A 238 -7.28 -17.80 1.66
N LYS A 239 -6.40 -17.71 0.65
CA LYS A 239 -6.30 -16.54 -0.22
C LYS A 239 -7.69 -16.15 -0.72
N LYS A 240 -8.23 -15.06 -0.18
CA LYS A 240 -9.64 -14.67 -0.37
C LYS A 240 -9.90 -14.03 -1.74
N TYR A 241 -8.86 -13.45 -2.34
CA TYR A 241 -8.98 -12.61 -3.53
C TYR A 241 -8.11 -13.13 -4.67
N LEU A 242 -8.38 -12.63 -5.88
CA LEU A 242 -7.58 -12.96 -7.07
C LEU A 242 -6.14 -12.47 -6.93
N PHE A 243 -5.98 -11.28 -6.36
CA PHE A 243 -4.70 -10.64 -6.11
C PHE A 243 -4.31 -10.76 -4.62
N ALA A 244 -3.07 -10.39 -4.33
CA ALA A 244 -2.52 -10.35 -2.98
C ALA A 244 -2.01 -8.93 -2.68
N HIS A 245 -2.89 -7.92 -2.81
CA HIS A 245 -2.44 -6.56 -2.51
C HIS A 245 -2.05 -6.45 -1.03
N PRO A 246 -1.02 -5.67 -0.68
CA PRO A 246 -0.56 -5.58 0.70
C PRO A 246 -1.64 -5.23 1.73
N ILE A 247 -2.61 -4.37 1.40
CA ILE A 247 -3.73 -4.09 2.30
C ILE A 247 -4.62 -5.33 2.52
N GLU A 248 -4.80 -6.17 1.49
CA GLU A 248 -5.67 -7.34 1.53
C GLU A 248 -5.16 -8.41 2.48
N THR A 249 -3.84 -8.50 2.60
CA THR A 249 -3.17 -9.43 3.51
C THR A 249 -3.47 -9.13 4.99
N LEU A 250 -3.87 -7.90 5.33
CA LEU A 250 -4.32 -7.56 6.68
C LEU A 250 -5.62 -8.28 7.05
N LYS A 251 -6.52 -8.54 6.09
CA LYS A 251 -7.75 -9.33 6.30
C LYS A 251 -7.52 -10.84 6.32
N TRP A 252 -6.37 -11.30 5.86
CA TRP A 252 -5.95 -12.70 6.04
C TRP A 252 -5.46 -12.89 7.48
N MET A 253 -4.85 -11.85 8.05
CA MET A 253 -4.49 -11.69 9.45
C MET A 253 -5.68 -11.14 10.28
N ASP A 254 -6.87 -11.74 10.15
CA ASP A 254 -8.08 -11.28 10.84
C ASP A 254 -7.88 -11.16 12.37
N GLN A 255 -8.66 -10.28 13.03
CA GLN A 255 -8.55 -9.97 14.46
C GLN A 255 -8.72 -11.19 15.38
N SER A 256 -9.42 -12.24 14.90
CA SER A 256 -9.52 -13.53 15.59
C SER A 256 -8.18 -14.23 15.83
N GLN A 257 -7.13 -13.88 15.07
CA GLN A 257 -5.76 -14.36 15.26
C GLN A 257 -5.04 -13.69 16.45
N GLY A 258 -5.70 -12.78 17.17
CA GLY A 258 -5.14 -12.08 18.34
C GLY A 258 -4.17 -10.95 17.99
N VAL A 259 -4.19 -10.48 16.75
CA VAL A 259 -3.42 -9.31 16.31
C VAL A 259 -3.99 -8.06 16.99
N SER A 260 -3.21 -7.41 17.85
CA SER A 260 -3.66 -6.31 18.71
C SER A 260 -2.72 -5.09 18.65
N ASP A 261 -3.04 -4.04 19.41
CA ASP A 261 -2.20 -2.86 19.62
C ASP A 261 -1.76 -2.14 18.34
N VAL A 262 -2.74 -1.52 17.67
CA VAL A 262 -2.50 -0.74 16.45
C VAL A 262 -1.77 0.56 16.78
N LYS A 263 -0.58 0.73 16.19
CA LYS A 263 0.17 1.99 16.22
C LYS A 263 0.31 2.55 14.81
N GLN A 264 0.38 3.88 14.70
CA GLN A 264 0.53 4.54 13.42
C GLN A 264 1.71 5.53 13.43
N PHE A 265 2.58 5.40 12.42
CA PHE A 265 3.58 6.40 12.07
C PHE A 265 3.03 7.17 10.86
N GLN A 266 2.45 8.34 11.12
CA GLN A 266 1.93 9.21 10.05
C GLN A 266 3.06 9.72 9.16
N SER A 267 2.78 9.85 7.86
CA SER A 267 3.73 10.41 6.90
C SER A 267 4.19 11.80 7.32
N ILE A 268 5.47 12.12 7.05
CA ILE A 268 6.05 13.40 7.45
C ILE A 268 5.26 14.57 6.88
N ASN A 269 4.77 14.43 5.64
CA ASN A 269 3.96 15.44 4.99
C ASN A 269 2.57 15.61 5.61
N LYS A 270 1.92 14.54 6.10
CA LYS A 270 0.66 14.68 6.84
C LYS A 270 0.89 15.42 8.16
N VAL A 271 1.97 15.10 8.88
CA VAL A 271 2.34 15.78 10.13
C VAL A 271 2.63 17.26 9.89
N LEU A 272 3.47 17.57 8.90
CA LEU A 272 3.83 18.93 8.52
C LEU A 272 2.60 19.78 8.17
N ARG A 273 1.67 19.22 7.36
CA ARG A 273 0.42 19.90 7.00
C ARG A 273 -0.48 20.15 8.21
N LYS A 274 -0.58 19.19 9.13
CA LYS A 274 -1.32 19.36 10.40
C LYS A 274 -0.70 20.47 11.25
N ARG A 275 0.64 20.55 11.36
CA ARG A 275 1.33 21.66 12.05
C ARG A 275 0.98 23.01 11.43
N ILE A 276 1.15 23.14 10.12
CA ILE A 276 0.83 24.39 9.38
C ILE A 276 -0.64 24.77 9.55
N SER A 277 -1.56 23.80 9.58
CA SER A 277 -2.99 24.07 9.75
C SER A 277 -3.33 24.71 11.10
N ARG A 278 -2.56 24.42 12.15
CA ARG A 278 -2.74 24.97 13.51
C ARG A 278 -2.00 26.28 13.76
N MET A 279 -1.08 26.67 12.87
CA MET A 279 -0.34 27.94 12.96
C MET A 279 -1.25 29.16 12.77
N SER A 280 -0.92 30.23 13.48
CA SER A 280 -1.43 31.57 13.24
C SER A 280 -1.01 32.13 11.87
N SER A 281 -1.70 33.16 11.40
CA SER A 281 -1.36 33.84 10.14
C SER A 281 0.07 34.38 10.10
N LYS A 282 0.61 34.81 11.26
CA LYS A 282 1.99 35.28 11.40
C LYS A 282 2.97 34.12 11.25
N GLU A 283 2.78 33.04 12.00
CA GLU A 283 3.64 31.85 11.93
C GLU A 283 3.65 31.23 10.53
N ARG A 284 2.50 31.14 9.85
CA ARG A 284 2.44 30.69 8.45
C ARG A 284 3.24 31.60 7.52
N SER A 285 3.18 32.92 7.73
CA SER A 285 3.99 33.87 6.97
C SER A 285 5.48 33.68 7.24
N ASP A 286 5.86 33.52 8.50
CA ASP A 286 7.25 33.32 8.92
C ASP A 286 7.81 32.01 8.35
N PHE A 287 7.06 30.90 8.43
CA PHE A 287 7.40 29.63 7.79
C PHE A 287 7.68 29.78 6.29
N ARG A 288 6.77 30.43 5.54
CA ARG A 288 6.90 30.61 4.08
C ARG A 288 8.13 31.40 3.67
N LYS A 289 8.54 32.37 4.48
CA LYS A 289 9.72 33.19 4.20
C LYS A 289 10.99 32.50 4.66
N ALA A 290 10.99 31.95 5.88
CA ALA A 290 12.13 31.28 6.50
C ALA A 290 12.57 30.01 5.75
N LYS A 291 11.68 29.33 5.01
CA LYS A 291 12.06 28.19 4.17
C LYS A 291 12.95 28.54 2.98
N THR A 292 13.04 29.82 2.59
CA THR A 292 13.85 30.26 1.43
C THR A 292 14.84 31.39 1.76
N ASP A 293 14.72 32.03 2.93
CA ASP A 293 15.53 33.19 3.30
C ASP A 293 16.19 33.03 4.68
N LEU A 294 17.53 33.01 4.69
CA LEU A 294 18.35 32.91 5.90
C LEU A 294 18.19 34.10 6.84
N ALA A 295 17.98 35.31 6.32
CA ALA A 295 17.83 36.51 7.13
C ALA A 295 16.52 36.48 7.92
N THR A 296 15.44 36.03 7.28
CA THR A 296 14.16 35.78 7.95
C THR A 296 14.27 34.61 8.93
N LEU A 297 14.85 33.47 8.53
CA LEU A 297 15.03 32.30 9.40
C LEU A 297 15.76 32.66 10.71
N SER A 298 16.81 33.49 10.63
CA SER A 298 17.59 33.91 11.80
C SER A 298 16.80 34.72 12.84
N LYS A 299 15.60 35.22 12.47
CA LYS A 299 14.72 35.97 13.37
C LYS A 299 13.57 35.12 13.92
N VAL A 300 13.42 33.87 13.47
CA VAL A 300 12.35 32.97 13.92
C VAL A 300 12.66 32.48 15.33
N GLN A 301 11.73 32.73 16.27
CA GLN A 301 11.80 32.25 17.66
C GLN A 301 10.66 31.27 18.01
N SER A 302 9.68 31.09 17.13
CA SER A 302 8.56 30.17 17.35
C SER A 302 9.02 28.71 17.19
N VAL A 303 8.75 27.90 18.22
CA VAL A 303 8.98 26.45 18.20
C VAL A 303 8.14 25.79 17.12
N GLU A 304 6.88 26.21 16.94
CA GLU A 304 5.96 25.68 15.96
C GLU A 304 6.48 25.86 14.54
N VAL A 305 7.02 27.04 14.23
CA VAL A 305 7.61 27.34 12.92
C VAL A 305 8.88 26.53 12.70
N LEU A 306 9.78 26.48 13.69
CA LEU A 306 11.04 25.74 13.58
C LEU A 306 10.80 24.23 13.45
N ASP A 307 9.91 23.63 14.24
CA ASP A 307 9.54 22.22 14.11
C ASP A 307 8.95 21.89 12.73
N ALA A 308 8.09 22.77 12.20
CA ALA A 308 7.56 22.59 10.85
C ALA A 308 8.66 22.71 9.78
N LEU A 309 9.63 23.61 9.96
CA LEU A 309 10.78 23.72 9.07
C LEU A 309 11.66 22.46 9.14
N ILE A 310 11.80 21.84 10.31
CA ILE A 310 12.50 20.54 10.44
C ILE A 310 11.79 19.46 9.63
N ASP A 311 10.48 19.33 9.80
CA ASP A 311 9.68 18.35 9.05
C ASP A 311 9.74 18.63 7.54
N PHE A 312 9.73 19.90 7.13
CA PHE A 312 9.90 20.34 5.74
C PHE A 312 11.27 19.97 5.18
N TRP A 313 12.36 20.32 5.87
CA TRP A 313 13.72 20.02 5.39
C TRP A 313 13.99 18.52 5.37
N LYS A 314 13.42 17.77 6.32
CA LYS A 314 13.47 16.31 6.28
C LYS A 314 12.79 15.78 5.02
N HIS A 315 11.58 16.24 4.71
CA HIS A 315 10.87 15.86 3.49
C HIS A 315 11.67 16.22 2.22
N GLU A 316 12.11 17.48 2.09
CA GLU A 316 12.90 17.94 0.94
C GLU A 316 14.21 17.17 0.76
N ASN A 317 14.90 16.84 1.86
CA ASN A 317 16.14 16.09 1.80
C ASN A 317 15.92 14.67 1.25
N TYR A 318 14.81 14.01 1.58
CA TYR A 318 14.46 12.71 0.99
C TYR A 318 13.98 12.85 -0.46
N ASP A 319 13.13 13.84 -0.76
CA ASP A 319 12.62 14.09 -2.13
C ASP A 319 13.76 14.35 -3.13
N LYS A 320 14.85 14.99 -2.66
CA LYS A 320 16.06 15.28 -3.45
C LYS A 320 17.15 14.22 -3.33
N ASN A 321 16.84 13.01 -2.86
CA ASN A 321 17.81 11.92 -2.70
C ASN A 321 19.08 12.35 -1.94
N THR A 322 18.93 13.15 -0.88
CA THR A 322 19.99 13.73 -0.05
C THR A 322 20.93 14.72 -0.73
N GLN A 323 20.55 15.24 -1.91
CA GLN A 323 21.35 16.18 -2.70
C GLN A 323 20.78 17.61 -2.59
N LEU A 324 20.86 18.18 -1.38
CA LEU A 324 20.49 19.59 -1.16
C LEU A 324 21.53 20.54 -1.77
N SER A 325 21.09 21.68 -2.29
CA SER A 325 21.98 22.78 -2.65
C SER A 325 22.66 23.36 -1.40
N LYS A 326 23.77 24.09 -1.60
CA LYS A 326 24.49 24.74 -0.49
C LYS A 326 23.58 25.63 0.36
N THR A 327 22.69 26.40 -0.27
CA THR A 327 21.75 27.29 0.42
C THR A 327 20.70 26.52 1.22
N GLU A 328 20.15 25.43 0.66
CA GLU A 328 19.19 24.58 1.36
C GLU A 328 19.82 23.88 2.56
N ALA A 329 21.03 23.35 2.40
CA ALA A 329 21.78 22.75 3.51
C ALA A 329 22.07 23.79 4.63
N GLN A 330 22.38 25.05 4.27
CA GLN A 330 22.55 26.13 5.25
C GLN A 330 21.24 26.45 5.98
N LEU A 331 20.12 26.54 5.26
CA LEU A 331 18.80 26.78 5.86
C LEU A 331 18.38 25.63 6.79
N MET A 332 18.59 24.39 6.37
CA MET A 332 18.33 23.19 7.18
C MET A 332 19.18 23.20 8.46
N ASN A 333 20.50 23.35 8.33
CA ASN A 333 21.41 23.36 9.47
C ASN A 333 21.12 24.52 10.43
N LYS A 334 20.81 25.71 9.90
CA LYS A 334 20.42 26.87 10.72
C LYS A 334 19.10 26.63 11.44
N THR A 335 18.13 25.98 10.80
CA THR A 335 16.87 25.58 11.44
C THR A 335 17.13 24.66 12.63
N PHE A 336 17.96 23.63 12.46
CA PHE A 336 18.34 22.71 13.54
C PHE A 336 19.05 23.43 14.68
N ALA A 337 20.01 24.30 14.37
CA ALA A 337 20.74 25.07 15.37
C ALA A 337 19.83 26.00 16.18
N LEU A 338 18.90 26.72 15.53
CA LEU A 338 17.94 27.59 16.22
C LEU A 338 17.00 26.76 17.11
N ARG A 339 16.49 25.63 16.61
CA ARG A 339 15.59 24.78 17.39
C ARG A 339 16.28 24.18 18.61
N ALA A 340 17.54 23.78 18.49
CA ALA A 340 18.34 23.20 19.58
C ALA A 340 18.62 24.19 20.72
N GLN A 341 18.53 25.51 20.48
CA GLN A 341 18.71 26.56 21.49
C GLN A 341 17.43 26.85 22.29
N LEU A 342 16.29 26.25 21.94
CA LEU A 342 15.01 26.47 22.59
C LEU A 342 14.63 25.29 23.48
N ASP A 343 14.52 25.52 24.78
CA ASP A 343 14.08 24.51 25.76
C ASP A 343 12.55 24.28 25.75
N GLN A 344 11.81 25.13 25.03
CA GLN A 344 10.36 25.05 24.93
C GLN A 344 9.94 23.80 24.15
N LYS A 345 9.00 23.04 24.72
CA LYS A 345 8.32 21.94 24.03
C LYS A 345 7.28 22.50 23.06
N SER A 346 7.09 21.81 21.94
CA SER A 346 6.02 22.17 21.00
C SER A 346 4.67 21.96 21.67
N SER A 347 3.75 22.89 21.45
CA SER A 347 2.33 22.74 21.80
C SER A 347 1.60 21.68 20.94
N PHE A 348 2.24 21.23 19.85
CA PHE A 348 1.69 20.25 18.94
C PHE A 348 1.89 18.82 19.46
N GLU A 349 0.80 18.19 19.88
CA GLU A 349 0.76 16.75 20.12
C GLU A 349 0.01 16.02 19.00
N LEU A 350 0.65 14.95 18.49
CA LEU A 350 -0.02 13.95 17.67
C LEU A 350 -0.81 13.03 18.62
N LYS A 351 -2.13 13.22 18.70
CA LYS A 351 -2.98 12.27 19.40
C LYS A 351 -2.95 10.93 18.64
N SER A 352 -2.42 9.89 19.28
CA SER A 352 -2.36 8.52 18.72
C SER A 352 -3.73 7.91 18.47
N ASN A 353 -4.79 8.43 19.09
CA ASN A 353 -6.13 7.82 19.14
C ASN A 353 -7.14 8.36 18.11
N GLU A 354 -6.77 9.22 17.17
CA GLU A 354 -7.75 9.86 16.25
C GLU A 354 -8.20 9.00 15.05
N ILE A 355 -7.77 7.74 14.91
CA ILE A 355 -7.80 7.10 13.59
C ILE A 355 -8.24 5.63 13.61
N LYS A 356 -9.32 5.31 14.33
CA LYS A 356 -9.98 4.00 14.13
C LYS A 356 -10.54 3.86 12.72
N ASP A 357 -11.05 4.95 12.13
CA ASP A 357 -11.72 4.90 10.83
C ASP A 357 -10.76 4.82 9.62
N GLN A 358 -9.46 5.08 9.80
CA GLN A 358 -8.46 4.88 8.74
C GLN A 358 -7.53 3.68 9.01
N ASP A 359 -7.80 2.89 10.06
CA ASP A 359 -7.13 1.62 10.31
C ASP A 359 -7.32 0.70 9.08
N PRO A 360 -6.24 0.37 8.34
CA PRO A 360 -6.34 -0.39 7.11
C PRO A 360 -6.90 -1.79 7.28
N SER A 361 -6.95 -2.36 8.50
CA SER A 361 -7.64 -3.63 8.76
C SER A 361 -9.16 -3.54 8.55
N GLN A 362 -9.74 -2.34 8.62
CA GLN A 362 -11.18 -2.10 8.51
C GLN A 362 -11.66 -1.85 7.07
N PHE A 363 -10.77 -2.00 6.08
CA PHE A 363 -11.09 -1.71 4.67
C PHE A 363 -12.23 -2.60 4.12
N HIS A 364 -12.91 -2.18 3.06
CA HIS A 364 -13.91 -3.02 2.37
C HIS A 364 -13.21 -4.05 1.47
N ASP A 365 -13.85 -5.15 1.06
CA ASP A 365 -13.20 -6.07 0.12
C ASP A 365 -12.93 -5.37 -1.23
N PRO A 366 -11.82 -5.68 -1.92
CA PRO A 366 -11.39 -4.94 -3.11
C PRO A 366 -12.42 -5.08 -4.24
N ASN A 367 -12.91 -6.30 -4.48
CA ASN A 367 -13.86 -6.53 -5.55
C ASN A 367 -15.25 -6.05 -5.14
N LYS A 368 -16.00 -5.55 -6.12
CA LYS A 368 -17.36 -5.07 -5.88
C LYS A 368 -18.28 -5.38 -7.05
N LEU A 369 -19.53 -5.65 -6.70
CA LEU A 369 -20.65 -5.79 -7.60
C LEU A 369 -21.66 -4.70 -7.28
N THR A 370 -22.04 -3.88 -8.26
CA THR A 370 -23.11 -2.89 -8.11
C THR A 370 -24.26 -3.22 -9.07
N ILE A 371 -25.42 -3.53 -8.50
CA ILE A 371 -26.68 -3.72 -9.23
C ILE A 371 -27.40 -2.36 -9.23
N GLN A 372 -27.85 -1.90 -10.39
CA GLN A 372 -28.49 -0.59 -10.52
C GLN A 372 -29.83 -0.72 -11.24
N ALA A 373 -30.86 -0.09 -10.69
CA ALA A 373 -32.12 0.19 -11.38
C ALA A 373 -32.12 1.67 -11.80
N LEU A 374 -32.30 1.93 -13.08
CA LEU A 374 -32.12 3.25 -13.70
C LEU A 374 -33.44 3.69 -14.36
N SER A 375 -33.82 4.96 -14.20
CA SER A 375 -34.88 5.60 -14.99
C SER A 375 -34.26 6.61 -15.93
N ARG A 376 -34.39 6.39 -17.25
CA ARG A 376 -33.85 7.25 -18.30
C ARG A 376 -34.95 7.61 -19.29
N LYS A 377 -35.25 8.91 -19.43
CA LYS A 377 -36.34 9.41 -20.30
C LYS A 377 -37.67 8.69 -20.07
N GLY A 378 -38.00 8.41 -18.81
CA GLY A 378 -39.23 7.71 -18.42
C GLY A 378 -39.24 6.20 -18.68
N ARG A 379 -38.13 5.59 -19.11
CA ARG A 379 -37.98 4.14 -19.26
C ARG A 379 -37.12 3.57 -18.14
N LEU A 380 -37.58 2.46 -17.58
CA LEU A 380 -36.80 1.68 -16.62
C LEU A 380 -35.78 0.84 -17.37
N ALA A 381 -34.54 0.82 -16.88
CA ALA A 381 -33.46 -0.04 -17.30
C ALA A 381 -32.75 -0.59 -16.07
N SER A 382 -31.95 -1.65 -16.25
CA SER A 382 -31.05 -2.11 -15.20
C SER A 382 -29.62 -2.15 -15.70
N SER A 383 -28.67 -2.08 -14.77
CA SER A 383 -27.25 -2.27 -15.09
C SER A 383 -26.52 -3.02 -14.00
N LEU A 384 -25.43 -3.66 -14.39
CA LEU A 384 -24.52 -4.37 -13.52
C LEU A 384 -23.12 -3.77 -13.71
N ASP A 385 -22.47 -3.39 -12.63
CA ASP A 385 -21.10 -2.87 -12.63
C ASP A 385 -20.23 -3.77 -11.75
N ILE A 386 -19.32 -4.49 -12.37
CA ILE A 386 -18.38 -5.41 -11.71
C ILE A 386 -17.02 -4.73 -11.71
N HIS A 387 -16.36 -4.70 -10.56
CA HIS A 387 -14.99 -4.24 -10.47
C HIS A 387 -14.16 -5.26 -9.72
N LEU A 388 -13.01 -5.60 -10.28
CA LEU A 388 -11.95 -6.36 -9.59
C LEU A 388 -10.87 -5.41 -9.03
N GLY A 389 -11.23 -4.14 -8.85
CA GLY A 389 -10.35 -3.02 -8.51
C GLY A 389 -10.09 -2.88 -7.01
N TYR A 390 -9.32 -1.87 -6.60
CA TYR A 390 -8.86 -1.70 -5.21
C TYR A 390 -9.80 -0.82 -4.36
N HIS A 391 -9.96 0.46 -4.71
CA HIS A 391 -10.78 1.44 -3.98
C HIS A 391 -11.13 2.65 -4.86
N GLY A 392 -12.43 2.84 -5.15
CA GLY A 392 -12.95 3.94 -5.95
C GLY A 392 -13.42 5.15 -5.13
N ARG A 393 -13.56 6.32 -5.78
CA ARG A 393 -13.88 7.59 -5.11
C ARG A 393 -15.19 7.61 -4.32
N ALA A 394 -16.21 6.89 -4.78
CA ALA A 394 -17.53 6.79 -4.13
C ALA A 394 -17.65 5.57 -3.19
N ASP A 395 -16.58 4.78 -3.05
CA ASP A 395 -16.56 3.59 -2.19
C ASP A 395 -16.49 3.99 -0.71
N ASN A 396 -16.74 3.02 0.17
CA ASN A 396 -16.63 3.23 1.60
C ASN A 396 -15.18 3.63 1.99
N PRO A 397 -14.95 4.80 2.62
CA PRO A 397 -13.61 5.28 2.92
C PRO A 397 -12.96 4.63 4.15
N LEU A 398 -13.64 3.72 4.85
CA LEU A 398 -13.06 3.01 6.01
C LEU A 398 -11.80 2.26 5.60
N GLY A 399 -10.73 2.39 6.39
CA GLY A 399 -9.43 1.72 6.17
C GLY A 399 -8.63 2.20 4.95
N HIS A 400 -9.12 3.20 4.21
CA HIS A 400 -8.40 3.80 3.10
C HIS A 400 -7.99 5.24 3.41
N ASP A 401 -6.91 5.67 2.77
CA ASP A 401 -6.47 7.06 2.82
C ASP A 401 -7.36 7.96 1.95
N ASP A 402 -7.65 9.17 2.42
CA ASP A 402 -8.61 10.06 1.76
C ASP A 402 -8.04 10.74 0.49
N TYR A 403 -6.72 10.65 0.27
CA TYR A 403 -6.01 11.34 -0.82
C TYR A 403 -5.92 10.54 -2.12
N SER A 404 -6.09 9.21 -2.08
CA SER A 404 -5.74 8.34 -3.21
C SER A 404 -6.84 7.34 -3.54
N TYR A 405 -7.23 7.27 -4.81
CA TYR A 405 -8.22 6.30 -5.31
C TYR A 405 -7.67 5.56 -6.52
N ILE A 406 -7.83 4.25 -6.52
CA ILE A 406 -7.33 3.34 -7.56
C ILE A 406 -8.43 2.34 -7.89
N ASP A 407 -8.94 2.40 -9.10
CA ASP A 407 -9.95 1.47 -9.58
C ASP A 407 -9.51 0.90 -10.94
N TYR A 408 -9.65 -0.39 -11.17
CA TYR A 408 -9.19 -1.06 -12.39
C TYR A 408 -10.02 -2.31 -12.66
N LEU A 409 -9.90 -2.83 -13.89
CA LEU A 409 -10.60 -4.04 -14.34
C LEU A 409 -12.11 -4.01 -14.03
N GLY A 410 -12.75 -2.91 -14.44
CA GLY A 410 -14.19 -2.72 -14.29
C GLY A 410 -14.97 -3.07 -15.55
N LEU A 411 -16.13 -3.70 -15.41
CA LEU A 411 -17.05 -4.03 -16.50
C LEU A 411 -18.46 -3.55 -16.12
N LYS A 412 -19.00 -2.61 -16.92
CA LYS A 412 -20.38 -2.15 -16.81
C LYS A 412 -21.22 -2.69 -17.96
N LEU A 413 -22.32 -3.36 -17.61
CA LEU A 413 -23.31 -3.92 -18.53
C LEU A 413 -24.66 -3.25 -18.29
N SER A 414 -25.37 -2.91 -19.36
CA SER A 414 -26.77 -2.48 -19.28
C SER A 414 -27.71 -3.53 -19.88
N PHE A 415 -28.89 -3.64 -19.27
CA PHE A 415 -29.96 -4.53 -19.66
C PHE A 415 -31.21 -3.70 -19.91
N ASP A 416 -31.51 -3.50 -21.19
CA ASP A 416 -32.80 -3.02 -21.67
C ASP A 416 -33.40 -4.14 -22.54
N LYS A 417 -33.42 -4.00 -23.87
CA LYS A 417 -33.88 -5.05 -24.80
C LYS A 417 -32.83 -6.14 -25.06
N GLN A 418 -31.56 -5.79 -24.94
CA GLN A 418 -30.41 -6.67 -25.14
C GLN A 418 -29.30 -6.28 -24.16
N VAL A 419 -28.42 -7.22 -23.85
CA VAL A 419 -27.23 -6.94 -23.03
C VAL A 419 -26.26 -6.09 -23.83
N GLN A 420 -25.85 -4.95 -23.27
CA GLN A 420 -24.86 -4.08 -23.88
C GLN A 420 -23.68 -3.86 -22.94
N ILE A 421 -22.48 -3.87 -23.50
CA ILE A 421 -21.27 -3.46 -22.78
C ILE A 421 -21.20 -1.94 -22.85
N ASP A 422 -21.51 -1.29 -21.74
CA ASP A 422 -21.42 0.17 -21.62
C ASP A 422 -19.96 0.60 -21.50
N ARG A 423 -19.18 -0.10 -20.68
CA ARG A 423 -17.82 0.33 -20.33
C ARG A 423 -16.94 -0.82 -19.90
N ILE A 424 -15.69 -0.80 -20.34
CA ILE A 424 -14.61 -1.60 -19.74
C ILE A 424 -13.57 -0.62 -19.21
N ARG A 425 -13.45 -0.51 -17.89
CA ARG A 425 -12.43 0.32 -17.24
C ARG A 425 -11.16 -0.50 -17.10
N LEU A 426 -10.08 -0.02 -17.72
CA LEU A 426 -8.76 -0.63 -17.53
C LEU A 426 -8.16 -0.10 -16.22
N VAL A 427 -8.10 1.22 -16.06
CA VAL A 427 -7.57 1.88 -14.87
C VAL A 427 -8.16 3.28 -14.69
N GLU A 428 -8.35 3.70 -13.45
CA GLU A 428 -8.76 5.03 -13.03
C GLU A 428 -8.03 5.35 -11.71
N ILE A 429 -7.06 6.25 -11.77
CA ILE A 429 -6.27 6.69 -10.62
C ILE A 429 -6.54 8.17 -10.39
N ASN A 430 -6.84 8.52 -9.14
CA ASN A 430 -7.01 9.90 -8.71
C ASN A 430 -6.12 10.16 -7.49
N SER A 431 -5.22 11.14 -7.61
CA SER A 431 -4.38 11.66 -6.53
C SER A 431 -4.85 13.05 -6.15
N HIS A 432 -5.54 13.15 -5.03
CA HIS A 432 -6.08 14.39 -4.45
C HIS A 432 -5.11 14.96 -3.42
N ALA A 433 -3.98 15.50 -3.91
CA ALA A 433 -3.02 16.16 -3.03
C ALA A 433 -3.60 17.47 -2.44
N PRO A 434 -3.52 17.69 -1.11
CA PRO A 434 -3.98 18.93 -0.50
C PRO A 434 -3.15 20.13 -0.97
N PHE A 435 -3.80 21.11 -1.57
CA PHE A 435 -3.16 22.36 -1.92
C PHE A 435 -3.23 23.35 -0.76
N VAL A 436 -2.06 23.76 -0.27
CA VAL A 436 -1.92 24.87 0.69
C VAL A 436 -0.81 25.79 0.21
N ARG A 437 -0.93 27.10 0.45
CA ARG A 437 0.01 28.10 -0.10
C ARG A 437 1.44 27.90 0.41
N GLU A 438 1.59 27.37 1.61
CA GLU A 438 2.85 27.07 2.26
C GLU A 438 3.60 25.92 1.57
N LEU A 439 2.85 24.92 1.08
CA LEU A 439 3.32 23.65 0.50
C LEU A 439 2.46 23.28 -0.73
N PRO A 440 2.61 24.01 -1.84
CA PRO A 440 1.82 23.79 -3.04
C PRO A 440 2.14 22.40 -3.63
N LYS A 441 1.12 21.54 -3.73
CA LYS A 441 1.22 20.22 -4.38
C LYS A 441 -0.01 20.07 -5.28
N PHE A 442 0.23 19.78 -6.56
CA PHE A 442 -0.86 19.59 -7.53
C PHE A 442 -1.46 18.19 -7.40
N SER A 443 -2.77 18.12 -7.56
CA SER A 443 -3.50 16.86 -7.76
C SER A 443 -3.32 16.39 -9.20
N TRP A 444 -3.41 15.09 -9.43
CA TRP A 444 -3.35 14.52 -10.77
C TRP A 444 -4.29 13.32 -10.88
N LYS A 445 -4.67 12.99 -12.13
CA LYS A 445 -5.49 11.82 -12.42
C LYS A 445 -5.13 11.21 -13.76
N ILE A 446 -5.36 9.92 -13.90
CA ILE A 446 -5.26 9.18 -15.15
C ILE A 446 -6.46 8.25 -15.25
N LYS A 447 -7.07 8.18 -16.42
CA LYS A 447 -8.18 7.28 -16.70
C LYS A 447 -8.02 6.64 -18.07
N ALA A 448 -8.14 5.32 -18.13
CA ALA A 448 -8.14 4.54 -19.36
C ALA A 448 -9.34 3.59 -19.39
N LEU A 449 -10.16 3.69 -20.43
CA LEU A 449 -11.34 2.84 -20.59
C LEU A 449 -11.71 2.61 -22.05
N TYR A 450 -12.50 1.57 -22.28
CA TYR A 450 -13.33 1.40 -23.46
C TYR A 450 -14.72 1.98 -23.19
N ASP A 451 -15.18 2.88 -24.05
CA ASP A 451 -16.48 3.52 -24.03
C ASP A 451 -17.39 2.89 -25.09
N GLY A 452 -18.36 2.11 -24.62
CA GLY A 452 -19.39 1.45 -25.43
C GLY A 452 -20.69 2.23 -25.57
N GLU A 453 -20.91 3.27 -24.74
CA GLU A 453 -22.18 4.01 -24.62
C GLU A 453 -22.42 4.96 -25.82
N ARG A 454 -21.38 5.28 -26.59
CA ARG A 454 -21.42 6.15 -27.79
C ARG A 454 -22.04 7.53 -27.51
N VAL A 455 -21.86 8.04 -26.29
CA VAL A 455 -22.45 9.32 -25.85
C VAL A 455 -21.63 10.50 -26.38
N ILE A 456 -20.31 10.48 -26.17
CA ILE A 456 -19.43 11.59 -26.59
C ILE A 456 -19.09 11.50 -28.07
N LEU A 457 -18.72 10.31 -28.53
CA LEU A 457 -18.54 9.98 -29.95
C LEU A 457 -19.67 9.06 -30.37
N LYS A 458 -20.17 9.21 -31.61
CA LYS A 458 -21.18 8.30 -32.18
C LYS A 458 -20.66 6.86 -32.41
N HIS A 459 -19.39 6.62 -32.06
CA HIS A 459 -18.67 5.36 -32.22
C HIS A 459 -18.16 4.84 -30.88
N ARG A 460 -18.01 3.51 -30.79
CA ARG A 460 -17.25 2.86 -29.71
C ARG A 460 -15.81 3.33 -29.78
N ASN A 461 -15.22 3.67 -28.63
CA ASN A 461 -13.90 4.28 -28.59
C ASN A 461 -13.12 3.85 -27.35
N PHE A 462 -11.79 3.92 -27.44
CA PHE A 462 -10.90 3.89 -26.28
C PHE A 462 -10.62 5.31 -25.83
N LEU A 463 -10.71 5.56 -24.54
CA LEU A 463 -10.43 6.83 -23.90
C LEU A 463 -9.17 6.72 -23.06
N PHE A 464 -8.27 7.68 -23.21
CA PHE A 464 -7.21 7.99 -22.26
C PHE A 464 -7.32 9.45 -21.82
N GLU A 465 -7.40 9.71 -20.51
CA GLU A 465 -7.60 11.03 -19.92
C GLU A 465 -6.58 11.26 -18.80
N PRO A 466 -5.41 11.89 -19.10
CA PRO A 466 -4.57 12.49 -18.09
C PRO A 466 -5.16 13.84 -17.64
N GLY A 467 -4.95 14.18 -16.37
CA GLY A 467 -5.39 15.46 -15.81
C GLY A 467 -4.52 15.96 -14.67
N LEU A 468 -4.45 17.29 -14.54
CA LEU A 468 -3.79 18.01 -13.46
C LEU A 468 -4.79 18.94 -12.78
N GLY A 469 -4.66 19.12 -11.48
CA GLY A 469 -5.67 19.81 -10.71
C GLY A 469 -5.20 20.31 -9.35
N LEU A 470 -6.16 20.87 -8.63
CA LEU A 470 -6.02 21.37 -7.27
C LEU A 470 -7.11 20.74 -6.40
N THR A 471 -6.77 20.36 -5.18
CA THR A 471 -7.72 19.86 -4.18
C THR A 471 -7.56 20.63 -2.88
N PHE A 472 -8.67 21.06 -2.29
CA PHE A 472 -8.72 21.77 -1.00
C PHE A 472 -9.51 20.94 0.01
N PHE A 473 -8.90 20.64 1.15
CA PHE A 473 -9.47 19.78 2.19
C PHE A 473 -10.04 20.60 3.37
N MET A 474 -11.15 20.11 3.93
CA MET A 474 -11.77 20.54 5.17
C MET A 474 -12.09 19.28 6.00
N GLY A 475 -11.17 18.92 6.91
CA GLY A 475 -11.22 17.59 7.55
C GLY A 475 -11.05 16.48 6.50
N ARG A 476 -11.98 15.51 6.50
CA ARG A 476 -12.03 14.41 5.50
C ARG A 476 -12.82 14.76 4.23
N GLN A 477 -13.37 15.97 4.14
CA GLN A 477 -14.12 16.45 2.99
C GLN A 477 -13.20 17.27 2.09
N PHE A 478 -13.48 17.30 0.79
CA PHE A 478 -12.68 18.11 -0.13
C PHE A 478 -13.45 18.57 -1.37
N VAL A 479 -12.99 19.68 -1.92
CA VAL A 479 -13.37 20.19 -3.23
C VAL A 479 -12.16 20.18 -4.15
N TYR A 480 -12.38 19.97 -5.45
CA TYR A 480 -11.30 19.92 -6.41
C TYR A 480 -11.70 20.47 -7.78
N GLY A 481 -10.67 20.81 -8.55
CA GLY A 481 -10.78 21.16 -9.95
C GLY A 481 -9.65 20.51 -10.74
N PHE A 482 -9.98 19.87 -11.86
CA PHE A 482 -9.03 19.29 -12.81
C PHE A 482 -9.20 19.92 -14.20
N LEU A 483 -8.06 20.20 -14.83
CA LEU A 483 -7.94 20.34 -16.27
C LEU A 483 -7.43 19.02 -16.83
N SER A 484 -8.06 18.52 -17.89
CA SER A 484 -7.75 17.21 -18.48
C SER A 484 -7.85 17.25 -19.99
N LEU A 485 -7.19 16.30 -20.64
CA LEU A 485 -7.25 16.13 -22.09
C LEU A 485 -7.75 14.70 -22.39
N GLU A 486 -8.99 14.56 -22.84
CA GLU A 486 -9.51 13.26 -23.26
C GLU A 486 -9.00 12.95 -24.67
N ASN A 487 -8.18 11.92 -24.83
CA ASN A 487 -7.86 11.33 -26.13
C ASN A 487 -8.78 10.15 -26.38
N ARG A 488 -9.69 10.28 -27.35
CA ARG A 488 -10.65 9.25 -27.74
C ARG A 488 -10.32 8.68 -29.10
N ILE A 489 -10.00 7.40 -29.14
CA ILE A 489 -9.52 6.69 -30.34
C ILE A 489 -10.58 5.71 -30.79
N HIS A 490 -10.97 5.78 -32.06
CA HIS A 490 -11.84 4.81 -32.73
C HIS A 490 -11.31 4.52 -34.14
N GLN A 491 -12.02 3.69 -34.90
CA GLN A 491 -11.54 3.19 -36.20
C GLN A 491 -11.25 4.30 -37.22
N GLU A 492 -11.94 5.45 -37.15
CA GLU A 492 -11.76 6.55 -38.10
C GLU A 492 -10.75 7.61 -37.62
N GLY A 493 -10.15 7.44 -36.42
CA GLY A 493 -9.08 8.30 -35.92
C GLY A 493 -9.19 8.68 -34.44
N SER A 494 -8.37 9.65 -34.03
CA SER A 494 -8.27 10.16 -32.65
C SER A 494 -8.87 11.55 -32.49
N HIS A 495 -9.59 11.77 -31.38
CA HIS A 495 -10.22 13.04 -31.03
C HIS A 495 -9.68 13.52 -29.69
N LEU A 496 -9.07 14.70 -29.69
CA LEU A 496 -8.59 15.37 -28.48
C LEU A 496 -9.65 16.34 -27.96
N ILE A 497 -10.12 16.13 -26.74
CA ILE A 497 -11.21 16.90 -26.13
C ILE A 497 -10.72 17.48 -24.80
N PRO A 498 -10.45 18.80 -24.74
CA PRO A 498 -10.17 19.47 -23.47
C PRO A 498 -11.37 19.37 -22.53
N LYS A 499 -11.10 19.10 -21.27
CA LYS A 499 -12.10 18.92 -20.22
C LYS A 499 -11.73 19.68 -18.95
N LEU A 500 -12.70 20.41 -18.41
CA LEU A 500 -12.66 20.92 -17.04
C LEU A 500 -13.58 20.08 -16.18
N ASN A 501 -13.13 19.71 -14.99
CA ASN A 501 -13.93 18.95 -14.04
C ASN A 501 -13.81 19.60 -12.67
N PHE A 502 -14.95 19.93 -12.07
CA PHE A 502 -15.05 20.44 -10.71
C PHE A 502 -15.84 19.44 -9.89
N GLY A 503 -15.49 19.25 -8.63
CA GLY A 503 -16.29 18.38 -7.80
C GLY A 503 -16.01 18.52 -6.33
N MET A 504 -16.80 17.78 -5.56
CA MET A 504 -16.69 17.70 -4.11
C MET A 504 -16.96 16.28 -3.64
N LYS A 505 -16.28 15.90 -2.56
CA LYS A 505 -16.55 14.68 -1.81
C LYS A 505 -16.79 15.04 -0.35
N ASN A 506 -17.94 14.61 0.16
CA ASN A 506 -18.31 14.74 1.55
C ASN A 506 -18.46 13.36 2.17
N ILE A 507 -17.90 13.18 3.37
CA ILE A 507 -18.00 11.96 4.15
C ILE A 507 -18.64 12.33 5.50
N PHE A 508 -19.75 11.67 5.84
CA PHE A 508 -20.46 11.81 7.11
C PHE A 508 -20.64 10.42 7.72
N SER A 509 -19.63 9.96 8.46
CA SER A 509 -19.57 8.59 8.99
C SER A 509 -19.78 7.54 7.88
N SER A 510 -20.95 6.93 7.82
CA SER A 510 -21.32 5.90 6.84
C SER A 510 -21.88 6.44 5.51
N LEU A 511 -22.07 7.76 5.41
CA LEU A 511 -22.62 8.41 4.22
C LEU A 511 -21.50 9.04 3.38
N VAL A 512 -21.47 8.73 2.08
CA VAL A 512 -20.52 9.27 1.12
C VAL A 512 -21.30 9.98 0.01
N LEU A 513 -21.08 11.28 -0.14
CA LEU A 513 -21.66 12.09 -1.22
C LEU A 513 -20.54 12.58 -2.14
N VAL A 514 -20.66 12.28 -3.42
CA VAL A 514 -19.73 12.72 -4.46
C VAL A 514 -20.51 13.49 -5.52
N ASN A 515 -20.12 14.73 -5.79
CA ASN A 515 -20.67 15.52 -6.88
C ASN A 515 -19.56 15.89 -7.86
N ASP A 516 -19.84 15.75 -9.14
CA ASP A 516 -18.98 16.10 -10.27
C ASP A 516 -19.74 16.97 -11.24
N TYR A 517 -19.07 18.01 -11.71
CA TYR A 517 -19.46 18.81 -12.85
C TYR A 517 -18.33 18.78 -13.87
N GLU A 518 -18.65 18.58 -15.15
CA GLU A 518 -17.71 18.41 -16.23
C GLU A 518 -18.12 19.28 -17.42
N LEU A 519 -17.13 19.98 -17.99
CA LEU A 519 -17.26 20.77 -19.21
C LEU A 519 -16.30 20.19 -20.25
N ARG A 520 -16.83 19.79 -21.41
CA ARG A 520 -16.03 19.29 -22.54
C ARG A 520 -16.18 20.20 -23.73
N ARG A 521 -15.07 20.60 -24.35
CA ARG A 521 -15.10 21.38 -25.59
C ARG A 521 -14.94 20.45 -26.78
N ARG A 522 -15.98 20.36 -27.62
CA ARG A 522 -15.95 19.58 -28.87
C ARG A 522 -16.32 20.48 -30.04
N HIS A 523 -15.37 20.72 -30.95
CA HIS A 523 -15.49 21.73 -31.99
C HIS A 523 -15.89 23.10 -31.40
N SER A 524 -17.01 23.68 -31.86
CA SER A 524 -17.59 24.93 -31.36
C SER A 524 -18.55 24.73 -30.17
N ASN A 525 -18.88 23.49 -29.80
CA ASN A 525 -19.89 23.21 -28.78
C ASN A 525 -19.24 22.92 -27.42
N LEU A 526 -19.90 23.39 -26.36
CA LEU A 526 -19.58 23.06 -24.98
C LEU A 526 -20.58 22.02 -24.48
N LEU A 527 -20.10 20.87 -24.05
CA LEU A 527 -20.94 19.79 -23.51
C LEU A 527 -20.81 19.77 -22.00
N HIS A 528 -21.95 19.88 -21.32
CA HIS A 528 -22.06 19.93 -19.87
C HIS A 528 -22.48 18.57 -19.32
N SER A 529 -21.90 18.16 -18.19
CA SER A 529 -22.34 16.99 -17.44
C SER A 529 -22.25 17.24 -15.94
N PHE A 530 -23.27 16.82 -15.22
CA PHE A 530 -23.38 16.82 -13.78
C PHE A 530 -23.71 15.40 -13.33
N LYS A 531 -22.97 14.92 -12.32
CA LYS A 531 -23.20 13.63 -11.68
C LYS A 531 -23.16 13.80 -10.18
N SER A 532 -24.19 13.29 -9.50
CA SER A 532 -24.24 13.15 -8.06
C SER A 532 -24.37 11.68 -7.69
N SER A 533 -23.65 11.25 -6.66
CA SER A 533 -23.71 9.89 -6.13
C SER A 533 -23.69 9.96 -4.61
N LEU A 534 -24.76 9.47 -4.00
CA LEU A 534 -24.93 9.36 -2.56
C LEU A 534 -24.94 7.89 -2.20
N PHE A 535 -24.07 7.44 -1.31
CA PHE A 535 -24.06 6.08 -0.79
C PHE A 535 -24.13 6.08 0.72
N TYR A 536 -24.94 5.19 1.28
CA TYR A 536 -24.95 4.84 2.69
C TYR A 536 -24.41 3.42 2.86
N TYR A 537 -23.37 3.25 3.68
CA TYR A 537 -22.67 1.99 3.89
C TYR A 537 -22.97 1.39 5.27
N LEU A 538 -23.25 0.10 5.33
CA LEU A 538 -23.45 -0.62 6.59
C LEU A 538 -22.09 -1.10 7.13
N LYS A 539 -21.31 -0.23 7.79
CA LYS A 539 -19.89 -0.45 8.12
C LYS A 539 -19.09 -0.80 6.85
N SER A 540 -18.04 -1.62 6.91
CA SER A 540 -17.23 -2.09 5.76
C SER A 540 -17.96 -3.02 4.78
N LYS A 541 -19.30 -3.16 4.90
CA LYS A 541 -20.13 -4.06 4.10
C LYS A 541 -20.85 -3.31 2.97
N ASN A 542 -21.93 -3.94 2.48
CA ASN A 542 -22.77 -3.49 1.38
C ASN A 542 -23.25 -2.05 1.55
N GLY A 543 -23.42 -1.37 0.41
CA GLY A 543 -23.89 0.00 0.33
C GLY A 543 -25.17 0.12 -0.47
N ILE A 544 -26.06 1.02 -0.05
CA ILE A 544 -27.23 1.44 -0.84
C ILE A 544 -26.96 2.87 -1.30
N GLY A 545 -27.20 3.16 -2.57
CA GLY A 545 -26.93 4.49 -3.09
C GLY A 545 -27.95 5.01 -4.08
N LEU A 546 -28.01 6.34 -4.18
CA LEU A 546 -28.73 7.06 -5.20
C LEU A 546 -27.73 7.72 -6.15
N ARG A 547 -27.99 7.61 -7.44
CA ARG A 547 -27.24 8.28 -8.51
C ARG A 547 -28.18 9.21 -9.25
N LEU A 548 -27.70 10.41 -9.53
CA LEU A 548 -28.34 11.36 -10.42
C LEU A 548 -27.31 11.81 -11.45
N GLU A 549 -27.63 11.74 -12.72
CA GLU A 549 -26.71 12.14 -13.78
C GLU A 549 -27.49 12.74 -14.95
N ASN A 550 -27.08 13.88 -15.47
CA ASN A 550 -27.69 14.38 -16.70
C ASN A 550 -27.11 13.69 -17.94
N LEU A 551 -27.87 13.70 -19.03
CA LEU A 551 -27.33 13.32 -20.33
C LEU A 551 -26.27 14.35 -20.75
N VAL A 552 -25.09 13.87 -21.17
CA VAL A 552 -24.01 14.79 -21.58
C VAL A 552 -24.46 15.69 -22.72
N GLY A 553 -24.36 17.01 -22.51
CA GLY A 553 -24.79 18.03 -23.47
C GLY A 553 -26.29 18.35 -23.45
N ASP A 554 -27.08 17.76 -22.54
CA ASP A 554 -28.49 18.05 -22.35
C ASP A 554 -28.82 18.13 -20.85
N GLU A 555 -28.95 19.36 -20.33
CA GLU A 555 -29.22 19.63 -18.92
C GLU A 555 -30.66 19.34 -18.51
N SER A 556 -31.57 19.11 -19.47
CA SER A 556 -32.99 18.88 -19.21
C SER A 556 -33.34 17.41 -18.95
N VAL A 557 -32.44 16.50 -19.29
CA VAL A 557 -32.67 15.06 -19.19
C VAL A 557 -31.76 14.45 -18.13
N PHE A 558 -32.37 13.95 -17.05
CA PHE A 558 -31.69 13.24 -15.99
C PHE A 558 -31.96 11.73 -16.03
N GLU A 559 -30.93 10.98 -15.70
CA GLU A 559 -30.97 9.59 -15.29
C GLU A 559 -30.91 9.52 -13.77
N ILE A 560 -31.87 8.82 -13.17
CA ILE A 560 -31.91 8.56 -11.73
C ILE A 560 -31.70 7.07 -11.53
N GLY A 561 -30.75 6.71 -10.67
CA GLY A 561 -30.39 5.34 -10.38
C GLY A 561 -30.49 5.00 -8.89
N LEU A 562 -31.06 3.85 -8.57
CA LEU A 562 -30.92 3.20 -7.28
C LEU A 562 -29.86 2.10 -7.39
N ASN A 563 -28.86 2.14 -6.52
CA ASN A 563 -27.71 1.25 -6.53
C ASN A 563 -27.70 0.38 -5.28
N TYR A 564 -27.42 -0.90 -5.46
CA TYR A 564 -27.02 -1.80 -4.38
C TYR A 564 -25.61 -2.33 -4.66
N ARG A 565 -24.68 -2.05 -3.75
CA ARG A 565 -23.27 -2.40 -3.86
C ARG A 565 -22.90 -3.47 -2.86
N ILE A 566 -22.20 -4.50 -3.32
CA ILE A 566 -21.71 -5.64 -2.55
C ILE A 566 -20.20 -5.69 -2.73
N TYR A 567 -19.45 -5.85 -1.64
CA TYR A 567 -18.01 -6.08 -1.65
C TYR A 567 -17.73 -7.58 -1.44
N PHE A 568 -16.73 -8.15 -2.12
CA PHE A 568 -16.36 -9.57 -2.01
C PHE A 568 -14.89 -9.89 -2.29
#